data_AF-A0A2K9P591-F1
#
_entry.id   AF-A0A2K9P591-F1
#
_cell.length_a   1.000
_cell.length_b   1.000
_cell.length_c   1.000
_cell.angle_alpha   90.00
_cell.angle_beta   90.00
_cell.angle_gamma   90.00
#
_symmetry.space_group_name_H-M   'P 1'
#
loop_
_entity.id
_entity.type
_entity.pdbx_description
1 polymer ?
#
loop_
_entity_poly.entity_id
_entity_poly.type
_entity_poly.pdbx_seq_one_letter_code
_entity_poly.pdbx_strand_id
1 'polypeptide(L)' 'MLKFSQRLKELRKKNKLKQTDMSNFLNITVRHYQDIEYGKINIPTLTLIAIADYFNVSLDYLVGRSDDPKRY' A
#
# COMPACT_ATOMS: atom_id res chain seq x y z
N MET A 1 4.14 3.12 -14.61
CA MET A 1 3.39 3.08 -13.34
C MET A 1 4.35 2.60 -12.25
N LEU A 2 4.36 3.21 -11.07
CA LEU A 2 5.29 2.81 -9.99
C LEU A 2 4.87 1.43 -9.44
N LYS A 3 5.83 0.51 -9.25
CA LYS A 3 5.55 -0.86 -8.75
C LYS A 3 4.77 -0.86 -7.42
N PHE A 4 5.05 0.09 -6.54
CA PHE A 4 4.37 0.25 -5.25
C PHE A 4 2.85 0.46 -5.38
N SER A 5 2.41 1.44 -6.17
CA SER A 5 0.98 1.81 -6.23
C SER A 5 0.12 0.69 -6.81
N GLN A 6 0.67 -0.05 -7.78
CA GLN A 6 0.06 -1.26 -8.31
C GLN A 6 -0.06 -2.34 -7.24
N ARG A 7 1.01 -2.66 -6.50
CA ARG A 7 0.99 -3.68 -5.44
C ARG A 7 0.02 -3.33 -4.32
N LEU A 8 -0.01 -2.08 -3.88
CA LEU A 8 -0.97 -1.62 -2.89
C LEU A 8 -2.42 -1.89 -3.33
N LYS A 9 -2.74 -1.55 -4.59
CA LYS A 9 -4.06 -1.77 -5.17
C LYS A 9 -4.42 -3.24 -5.28
N GLU A 10 -3.45 -4.09 -5.64
CA GLU A 10 -3.62 -5.54 -5.71
C GLU A 10 -3.87 -6.15 -4.33
N LEU A 11 -3.05 -5.80 -3.33
CA LEU A 11 -3.22 -6.25 -1.95
C LEU A 11 -4.59 -5.85 -1.39
N ARG A 12 -5.00 -4.60 -1.59
CA ARG A 12 -6.32 -4.12 -1.16
C ARG A 12 -7.45 -4.94 -1.81
N LYS A 13 -7.41 -5.13 -3.13
CA LYS A 13 -8.41 -5.90 -3.86
C LYS A 13 -8.45 -7.37 -3.45
N LYS A 14 -7.28 -8.00 -3.25
CA LYS A 14 -7.17 -9.40 -2.79
C LYS A 14 -7.81 -9.61 -1.43
N ASN A 15 -7.71 -8.61 -0.55
CA ASN A 15 -8.33 -8.60 0.77
C ASN A 15 -9.78 -8.09 0.78
N LYS A 16 -10.39 -7.84 -0.39
CA LYS A 16 -11.78 -7.35 -0.54
C LYS A 16 -12.05 -6.01 0.19
N LEU A 17 -11.02 -5.18 0.33
CA LEU A 17 -11.12 -3.89 1.00
C LEU A 17 -11.49 -2.76 0.03
N LYS A 18 -12.31 -1.83 0.49
CA LYS A 18 -12.62 -0.57 -0.20
C LYS A 18 -11.49 0.44 0.04
N GLN A 19 -11.40 1.44 -0.83
CA GLN A 19 -10.47 2.57 -0.63
C GLN A 19 -10.77 3.31 0.68
N THR A 20 -12.04 3.36 1.09
CA THR A 20 -12.48 3.93 2.37
C THR A 20 -11.95 3.17 3.58
N ASP A 21 -11.84 1.84 3.48
CA ASP A 21 -11.36 1.02 4.60
C ASP A 21 -9.88 1.31 4.86
N MET A 22 -9.10 1.43 3.78
CA MET A 22 -7.68 1.77 3.86
C MET A 22 -7.44 3.22 4.27
N SER A 23 -8.26 4.17 3.82
CA SER A 23 -8.15 5.56 4.27
C SER A 23 -8.44 5.70 5.75
N ASN A 24 -9.42 4.94 6.27
CA ASN A 24 -9.75 4.90 7.70
C ASN A 24 -8.60 4.27 8.50
N PHE A 25 -8.03 3.15 8.03
CA PHE A 25 -6.87 2.51 8.66
C PHE A 25 -5.67 3.46 8.77
N LEU A 26 -5.38 4.21 7.69
CA LEU A 26 -4.26 5.14 7.64
C LEU A 26 -4.58 6.52 8.24
N ASN A 27 -5.80 6.74 8.71
CA ASN A 27 -6.29 8.02 9.21
C ASN A 27 -6.04 9.19 8.23
N ILE A 28 -6.36 8.98 6.96
CA ILE A 28 -6.26 9.96 5.88
C ILE A 28 -7.58 10.09 5.13
N THR A 29 -7.70 11.11 4.29
CA THR A 29 -8.88 11.23 3.42
C THR A 29 -8.87 10.17 2.33
N VAL A 30 -10.06 9.76 1.87
CA VAL A 30 -10.22 8.82 0.74
C VAL A 30 -9.50 9.31 -0.51
N ARG A 31 -9.56 10.63 -0.77
CA ARG A 31 -8.88 11.28 -1.90
C ARG A 31 -7.37 11.14 -1.79
N HIS A 32 -6.80 11.35 -0.60
CA HIS A 32 -5.38 11.15 -0.37
C HIS A 32 -5.00 9.70 -0.66
N TYR A 33 -5.77 8.72 -0.16
CA TYR A 33 -5.52 7.30 -0.45
C TYR A 33 -5.59 6.97 -1.96
N GLN A 34 -6.56 7.56 -2.67
CA GLN A 34 -6.67 7.42 -4.13
C GLN A 34 -5.43 7.95 -4.85
N ASP A 35 -4.93 9.13 -4.47
CA ASP A 35 -3.74 9.70 -5.08
C ASP A 35 -2.48 8.83 -4.83
N ILE A 36 -2.41 8.13 -3.69
CA ILE A 36 -1.39 7.08 -3.43
C ILE A 36 -1.55 5.92 -4.41
N GLU A 37 -2.75 5.31 -4.50
CA GLU A 37 -3.01 4.17 -5.40
C GLU A 37 -2.85 4.51 -6.89
N TYR A 38 -3.03 5.78 -7.25
CA TYR A 38 -2.79 6.28 -8.61
C TYR A 38 -1.33 6.67 -8.85
N GLY A 39 -0.47 6.60 -7.82
CA GLY A 39 0.95 6.91 -7.92
C GLY A 39 1.25 8.38 -8.15
N LYS A 40 0.34 9.28 -7.73
CA LYS A 40 0.50 10.73 -7.88
C LYS A 40 1.30 11.36 -6.74
N ILE A 41 1.31 10.72 -5.58
CA ILE A 41 2.02 11.18 -4.39
C ILE A 41 2.89 10.07 -3.82
N ASN A 42 4.03 10.47 -3.26
CA ASN A 42 4.83 9.62 -2.39
C ASN A 42 4.29 9.69 -0.96
N ILE A 43 4.60 8.68 -0.15
CA ILE A 43 4.20 8.61 1.24
C ILE A 43 5.41 8.45 2.17
N PRO A 44 5.28 8.85 3.45
CA PRO A 44 6.33 8.65 4.43
C PRO A 44 6.66 7.18 4.65
N THR A 45 7.90 6.88 5.04
CA THR A 45 8.37 5.52 5.36
C THR A 45 7.52 4.84 6.44
N LEU A 46 7.07 5.58 7.46
CA LEU A 46 6.21 5.05 8.51
C LEU A 46 4.86 4.55 7.96
N THR A 47 4.29 5.23 6.96
CA THR A 47 3.07 4.79 6.28
C THR A 47 3.33 3.53 5.47
N LEU A 48 4.48 3.42 4.81
CA LEU A 48 4.86 2.20 4.09
C LEU A 48 4.99 1.00 5.04
N ILE A 49 5.63 1.19 6.19
CA ILE A 49 5.76 0.15 7.22
C ILE A 49 4.37 -0.28 7.72
N ALA A 50 3.50 0.67 8.08
CA ALA A 50 2.15 0.36 8.53
C ALA A 50 1.33 -0.45 7.50
N ILE A 51 1.47 -0.12 6.20
CA ILE A 51 0.82 -0.88 5.12
C ILE A 51 1.42 -2.30 5.01
N ALA A 52 2.74 -2.42 5.09
CA ALA A 52 3.42 -3.70 5.01
C ALA A 52 2.98 -4.64 6.16
N ASP A 53 2.94 -4.11 7.38
CA ASP A 53 2.48 -4.82 8.57
C ASP A 53 1.00 -5.21 8.47
N TYR A 54 0.14 -4.29 8.02
CA TYR A 54 -1.30 -4.55 7.85
C TYR A 54 -1.58 -5.71 6.89
N PHE A 55 -0.83 -5.79 5.79
CA PHE A 55 -0.97 -6.88 4.82
C PHE A 55 -0.09 -8.10 5.13
N ASN A 56 0.70 -8.05 6.21
CA ASN A 56 1.67 -9.08 6.59
C ASN A 56 2.60 -9.47 5.43
N VAL A 57 3.20 -8.46 4.79
CA VAL A 57 4.18 -8.60 3.71
C VAL A 57 5.43 -7.79 4.03
N SER A 58 6.56 -8.12 3.41
CA SER A 58 7.78 -7.34 3.59
C SER A 58 7.72 -5.99 2.89
N LEU A 59 8.49 -5.03 3.40
CA LEU A 59 8.61 -3.70 2.78
C LEU A 59 9.18 -3.80 1.36
N ASP A 60 10.18 -4.66 1.14
CA ASP A 60 10.78 -4.90 -0.18
C ASP A 60 9.75 -5.44 -1.19
N TYR A 61 8.82 -6.27 -0.73
CA TYR A 61 7.65 -6.65 -1.52
C TYR A 61 6.64 -5.51 -1.66
N LEU A 62 6.42 -4.66 -0.67
CA LEU A 62 5.48 -3.56 -0.87
C LEU A 62 5.98 -2.58 -1.94
N VAL A 63 7.27 -2.23 -1.92
CA VAL A 63 7.83 -1.14 -2.75
C VAL A 63 8.34 -1.56 -4.13
N GLY A 64 8.39 -2.85 -4.46
CA GLY A 64 8.81 -3.31 -5.80
C GLY A 64 10.22 -3.88 -5.91
N ARG A 65 10.95 -4.06 -4.80
CA ARG A 65 12.35 -4.56 -4.78
C ARG A 65 12.44 -6.09 -4.87
N SER A 66 11.35 -6.79 -4.58
CA SER A 66 11.25 -8.26 -4.62
C SER A 66 9.85 -8.71 -5.00
N ASP A 67 9.68 -9.82 -5.71
CA ASP A 67 8.38 -10.46 -5.90
C ASP A 67 8.03 -11.47 -4.78
N ASP A 68 8.97 -11.75 -3.88
CA ASP A 68 8.75 -12.56 -2.67
C ASP A 68 8.12 -11.72 -1.53
N PRO A 69 6.86 -11.99 -1.13
CA PRO A 69 6.17 -11.28 -0.04
C PRO A 69 6.82 -11.43 1.34
N LYS A 70 7.69 -12.43 1.54
CA LYS A 70 8.34 -12.72 2.81
C LYS A 70 9.85 -12.49 2.77
N ARG A 71 10.34 -11.75 1.76
CA ARG A 71 11.76 -11.38 1.73
C ARG A 71 12.11 -10.55 2.95
N TYR A 72 12.97 -11.11 3.81
CA TYR A 72 13.57 -10.42 4.94
C TYR A 72 14.79 -9.59 4.51
#